data_AF-A0A7J9Q314-F1
#
_entry.id   AF-A0A7J9Q314-F1
#
_cell.length_a   1.000
_cell.length_b   1.000
_cell.length_c   1.000
_cell.angle_alpha   90.00
_cell.angle_beta   90.00
_cell.angle_gamma   90.00
#
_symmetry.space_group_name_H-M   'P 1'
#
loop_
_entity.id
_entity.type
_entity.pdbx_description
1 polymer ?
#
loop_
_entity_poly.entity_id
_entity_poly.type
_entity_poly.pdbx_seq_one_letter_code
_entity_poly.pdbx_strand_id
1 'polypeptide(L)'
;MLGILNRKFHNHNEAWDKMIEFIAVDNCPPMLLQMDHQFEWFYEDEKLAKEIIEVYDLEQIKSDKRDHLGDLYVENQSQLGRSYKGQFLTPEHVVKMMCAMTIEKTDEEINILDPCTGTGRFLMGAHEYAPNANLFGVDIDQRALRVAFTNCAVHNISAYFLHADSLKHDTDIGTLEGRYNWQYANRWESCWDELKSPAPITIEYESRASQLPKYVNPEQRTLEYF
;
A
#
# COMPACT_ATOMS: atom_id res chain seq x y z
N MET A 1 15.70 -8.17 15.44
CA MET A 1 14.52 -9.06 15.47
C MET A 1 14.55 -10.17 14.40
N LEU A 2 14.58 -9.86 13.10
CA LEU A 2 14.50 -10.86 12.01
C LEU A 2 15.49 -12.04 12.13
N GLY A 3 16.72 -11.79 12.57
CA GLY A 3 17.71 -12.84 12.81
C GLY A 3 17.35 -13.82 13.92
N ILE A 4 16.64 -13.38 14.96
CA ILE A 4 16.13 -14.26 16.05
C ILE A 4 15.05 -15.18 15.49
N LEU A 5 14.08 -14.61 14.78
CA LEU A 5 12.97 -15.35 14.18
C LEU A 5 13.47 -16.36 13.13
N ASN A 6 14.47 -16.00 12.33
CA ASN A 6 15.10 -16.93 11.39
C ASN A 6 15.70 -18.17 12.08
N ARG A 7 16.31 -18.00 13.27
CA ARG A 7 16.83 -19.13 14.04
C ARG A 7 15.73 -20.03 14.59
N LYS A 8 14.56 -19.47 14.90
CA LYS A 8 13.40 -20.19 15.45
C LYS A 8 12.66 -20.99 14.38
N PHE A 9 12.31 -20.34 13.27
CA PHE A 9 11.42 -20.92 12.25
C PHE A 9 12.19 -21.65 11.15
N HIS A 10 13.49 -21.41 11.00
CA HIS A 10 14.32 -21.99 9.93
C HIS A 10 13.77 -21.72 8.51
N ASN A 11 12.87 -20.74 8.38
CA ASN A 11 12.26 -20.31 7.14
C ASN A 11 12.21 -18.79 7.13
N HIS A 12 12.84 -18.19 6.12
CA HIS A 12 13.00 -16.74 6.04
C HIS A 12 11.69 -16.00 5.78
N ASN A 13 10.79 -16.57 4.96
CA ASN A 13 9.48 -15.97 4.71
C ASN A 13 8.61 -16.01 5.96
N GLU A 14 8.61 -17.14 6.66
CA GLU A 14 7.85 -17.29 7.90
C GLU A 14 8.39 -16.34 8.99
N ALA A 15 9.71 -16.26 9.15
CA ALA A 15 10.35 -15.33 10.07
C ALA A 15 10.02 -13.86 9.74
N TRP A 16 9.97 -13.50 8.45
CA TRP A 16 9.53 -12.18 7.99
C TRP A 16 8.07 -11.92 8.36
N ASP A 17 7.18 -12.86 8.02
CA ASP A 17 5.75 -12.73 8.27
C ASP A 17 5.49 -12.56 9.79
N LYS A 18 6.17 -13.36 10.65
CA LYS A 18 6.08 -13.22 12.12
C LYS A 18 6.62 -11.90 12.67
N MET A 19 7.66 -11.35 12.04
CA MET A 19 8.19 -10.04 12.42
C MET A 19 7.18 -8.93 12.14
N ILE A 20 6.60 -8.93 10.93
CA ILE A 20 5.61 -7.93 10.51
C ILE A 20 4.32 -8.07 11.29
N GLU A 21 3.86 -9.30 11.56
CA GLU A 21 2.74 -9.57 12.48
C GLU A 21 2.99 -8.91 13.84
N PHE A 22 4.15 -9.19 14.46
CA PHE A 22 4.51 -8.65 15.78
C PHE A 22 4.45 -7.13 15.83
N ILE A 23 5.11 -6.45 14.88
CA ILE A 23 5.15 -4.99 14.85
C ILE A 23 3.75 -4.42 14.57
N ALA A 24 2.96 -5.07 13.70
CA ALA A 24 1.60 -4.63 13.40
C ALA A 24 0.69 -4.73 14.62
N VAL A 25 0.73 -5.83 15.38
CA VAL A 25 -0.11 -6.01 16.58
C VAL A 25 0.31 -5.09 17.72
N ASP A 26 1.60 -4.88 17.92
CA ASP A 26 2.08 -3.95 18.96
C ASP A 26 1.59 -2.50 18.70
N ASN A 27 1.52 -2.09 17.43
CA ASN A 27 1.08 -0.74 17.04
C ASN A 27 -0.43 -0.66 16.70
N CYS A 28 -1.09 -1.80 16.49
CA CYS A 28 -2.53 -1.91 16.24
C CYS A 28 -3.09 -3.20 16.88
N PRO A 29 -3.30 -3.24 18.20
CA PRO A 29 -3.70 -4.45 18.93
C PRO A 29 -4.94 -5.18 18.39
N PRO A 30 -5.98 -4.50 17.86
CA PRO A 30 -7.12 -5.17 17.26
C PRO A 30 -6.78 -6.11 16.09
N MET A 31 -5.60 -5.97 15.46
CA MET A 31 -5.14 -6.89 14.41
C MET A 31 -4.96 -8.33 14.89
N LEU A 32 -4.71 -8.53 16.19
CA LEU A 32 -4.57 -9.87 16.76
C LEU A 32 -5.81 -10.74 16.48
N LEU A 33 -7.00 -10.13 16.47
CA LEU A 33 -8.28 -10.83 16.22
C LEU A 33 -8.44 -11.32 14.79
N GLN A 34 -7.62 -10.85 13.85
CA GLN A 34 -7.65 -11.28 12.46
C GLN A 34 -6.69 -12.44 12.17
N MET A 35 -5.85 -12.81 13.12
CA MET A 35 -4.82 -13.84 12.93
C MET A 35 -5.27 -15.17 13.51
N ASP A 36 -5.35 -16.20 12.68
CA ASP A 36 -5.88 -17.53 13.06
C ASP A 36 -5.17 -18.14 14.28
N HIS A 37 -3.87 -17.90 14.39
CA HIS A 37 -3.00 -18.48 15.42
C HIS A 37 -2.84 -17.60 16.66
N GLN A 38 -3.46 -16.41 16.70
CA GLN A 38 -3.50 -15.50 17.86
C GLN A 38 -2.18 -15.36 18.64
N PHE A 39 -1.04 -15.31 17.93
CA PHE A 39 0.30 -15.19 18.52
C PHE A 39 0.77 -16.32 19.43
N GLU A 40 0.20 -17.53 19.32
CA GLU A 40 0.65 -18.73 20.07
C GLU A 40 2.19 -18.90 20.02
N TRP A 41 2.79 -18.73 18.84
CA TRP A 41 4.24 -18.83 18.63
C TRP A 41 5.08 -17.88 19.50
N PHE A 42 4.52 -16.74 19.92
CA PHE A 42 5.18 -15.74 20.75
C PHE A 42 5.01 -16.06 22.22
N TYR A 43 3.82 -16.48 22.65
CA TYR A 43 3.51 -16.73 24.06
C TYR A 43 3.98 -18.09 24.58
N GLU A 44 4.11 -19.10 23.71
CA GLU A 44 4.55 -20.44 24.10
C GLU A 44 6.07 -20.55 24.37
N ASP A 45 6.87 -19.62 23.84
CA ASP A 45 8.32 -19.60 23.99
C ASP A 45 8.76 -18.33 24.74
N GLU A 46 8.77 -18.41 26.07
CA GLU A 46 9.15 -17.30 26.96
C GLU A 46 10.55 -16.75 26.64
N LYS A 47 11.47 -17.63 26.23
CA LYS A 47 12.84 -17.21 25.89
C LYS A 47 12.84 -16.39 24.60
N LEU A 48 12.14 -16.86 23.57
CA LEU A 48 11.98 -16.14 22.31
C LEU A 48 11.32 -14.77 22.54
N ALA A 49 10.25 -14.74 23.34
CA ALA A 49 9.54 -13.50 23.66
C ALA A 49 10.47 -12.47 24.29
N LYS A 50 11.28 -12.87 25.28
CA LYS A 50 12.28 -12.00 25.91
C LYS A 50 13.31 -11.50 24.90
N GLU A 51 13.89 -12.38 24.08
CA GLU A 51 14.86 -11.99 23.04
C GLU A 51 14.27 -10.98 22.05
N ILE A 52 13.00 -11.14 21.66
CA ILE A 52 12.31 -10.21 20.75
C ILE A 52 12.08 -8.86 21.41
N ILE A 53 11.54 -8.84 22.64
CA ILE A 53 11.27 -7.61 23.38
C ILE A 53 12.55 -6.82 23.64
N GLU A 54 13.64 -7.49 24.01
CA GLU A 54 14.93 -6.84 24.29
C GLU A 54 15.54 -6.12 23.07
N VAL A 55 15.24 -6.58 21.85
CA VAL A 55 15.76 -5.96 20.62
C VAL A 55 14.73 -5.10 19.88
N TYR A 56 13.48 -5.09 20.35
CA TYR A 56 12.42 -4.30 19.75
C TYR A 56 12.45 -2.88 20.31
N ASP A 57 12.97 -1.96 19.52
CA ASP A 57 13.01 -0.54 19.85
C ASP A 57 12.09 0.23 18.91
N LEU A 58 10.89 0.53 19.40
CA LEU A 58 9.89 1.27 18.64
C LEU A 58 10.29 2.74 18.40
N GLU A 59 11.04 3.35 19.33
CA GLU A 59 11.50 4.74 19.17
C GLU A 59 12.51 4.85 18.03
N GLN A 60 13.37 3.85 17.88
CA GLN A 60 14.28 3.77 16.74
C GLN A 60 13.51 3.70 15.40
N ILE A 61 12.47 2.87 15.32
CA ILE A 61 11.65 2.72 14.10
C ILE A 61 10.89 4.02 13.78
N LYS A 62 10.46 4.78 14.80
CA LYS A 62 9.71 6.04 14.63
C LYS A 62 10.60 7.25 14.33
N SER A 63 11.91 7.16 14.57
CA SER A 63 12.80 8.30 14.77
C SER A 63 12.86 9.32 13.63
N ASP A 64 12.66 8.91 12.37
CA ASP A 64 12.83 9.76 11.19
C ASP A 64 11.62 9.74 10.22
N LYS A 65 10.50 9.13 10.63
CA LYS A 65 9.30 8.91 9.78
C LYS A 65 9.60 8.20 8.45
N ARG A 66 10.70 7.47 8.37
CA ARG A 66 11.11 6.77 7.17
C ARG A 66 10.55 5.35 7.13
N ASP A 67 10.35 4.87 5.92
CA ASP A 67 9.99 3.49 5.62
C ASP A 67 11.17 2.52 5.82
N HIS A 68 11.56 2.29 7.08
CA HIS A 68 12.58 1.31 7.44
C HIS A 68 12.14 -0.13 7.16
N LEU A 69 10.86 -0.44 7.35
CA LEU A 69 10.33 -1.79 7.12
C LEU A 69 10.36 -2.13 5.62
N GLY A 70 10.13 -1.16 4.74
CA GLY A 70 10.24 -1.32 3.30
C GLY A 70 11.68 -1.46 2.82
N ASP A 71 12.62 -0.74 3.42
CA ASP A 71 14.06 -0.95 3.16
C ASP A 71 14.44 -2.41 3.50
N LEU A 72 14.03 -2.91 4.67
CA LEU A 72 14.21 -4.32 5.07
C LEU A 72 13.46 -5.31 4.16
N TYR A 73 12.27 -4.95 3.67
CA TYR A 73 11.48 -5.78 2.76
C TYR A 73 12.23 -6.01 1.44
N VAL A 74 12.82 -4.96 0.86
CA VAL A 74 13.61 -5.07 -0.38
C VAL A 74 14.87 -5.91 -0.18
N GLU A 75 15.56 -5.73 0.94
CA GLU A 75 16.71 -6.56 1.31
C GLU A 75 16.32 -8.04 1.43
N ASN A 76 15.21 -8.32 2.13
CA ASN A 76 14.65 -9.66 2.30
C ASN A 76 14.28 -10.31 0.95
N GLN A 77 13.62 -9.58 0.04
CA GLN A 77 13.33 -10.09 -1.32
C GLN A 77 14.60 -10.34 -2.14
N SER A 78 15.64 -9.54 -1.93
CA SER A 78 16.94 -9.71 -2.59
C SER A 78 17.66 -10.98 -2.12
N GLN A 79 17.66 -11.25 -0.81
CA GLN A 79 18.23 -12.48 -0.24
C GLN A 79 17.51 -13.74 -0.74
N LEU A 80 16.20 -13.64 -0.99
CA LEU A 80 15.38 -14.73 -1.51
C LEU A 80 15.48 -14.94 -3.03
N GLY A 81 16.34 -14.18 -3.74
CA GLY A 81 16.45 -14.24 -5.20
C GLY A 81 15.19 -13.76 -5.94
N ARG A 82 14.25 -13.13 -5.21
CA ARG A 82 13.02 -12.54 -5.76
C ARG A 82 13.23 -11.13 -6.31
N SER A 83 14.44 -10.59 -6.19
CA SER A 83 14.91 -9.36 -6.85
C SER A 83 14.61 -9.34 -8.36
N TYR A 84 14.50 -10.52 -9.02
CA TYR A 84 14.14 -10.64 -10.44
C TYR A 84 12.74 -10.08 -10.81
N LYS A 85 11.84 -9.86 -9.84
CA LYS A 85 10.54 -9.21 -10.11
C LYS A 85 10.65 -7.72 -10.44
N GLY A 86 11.83 -7.11 -10.32
CA GLY A 86 12.05 -5.70 -10.68
C GLY A 86 11.26 -4.70 -9.83
N GLN A 87 10.75 -5.12 -8.67
CA GLN A 87 10.06 -4.25 -7.72
C GLN A 87 11.10 -3.39 -7.00
N PHE A 88 11.27 -2.16 -7.48
CA PHE A 88 12.04 -1.13 -6.80
C PHE A 88 11.07 -0.23 -6.04
N LEU A 89 11.34 -0.01 -4.74
CA LEU A 89 10.59 1.00 -3.99
C LEU A 89 11.00 2.39 -4.47
N THR A 90 10.02 3.28 -4.56
CA THR A 90 10.26 4.70 -4.87
C THR A 90 11.18 5.31 -3.81
N PRO A 91 12.33 5.90 -4.18
CA PRO A 91 13.21 6.55 -3.22
C PRO A 91 12.53 7.71 -2.49
N GLU A 92 12.86 7.90 -1.21
CA GLU A 92 12.22 8.90 -0.34
C GLU A 92 12.21 10.32 -0.92
N HIS A 93 13.32 10.76 -1.51
CA HIS A 93 13.43 12.09 -2.11
C HIS A 93 12.50 12.27 -3.32
N VAL A 94 12.23 11.21 -4.08
CA VAL A 94 11.28 11.23 -5.20
C VAL A 94 9.86 11.34 -4.66
N VAL A 95 9.52 10.60 -3.60
CA VAL A 95 8.22 10.71 -2.93
C VAL A 95 7.99 12.13 -2.44
N LYS A 96 8.94 12.71 -1.70
CA LYS A 96 8.85 14.08 -1.18
C LYS A 96 8.66 15.10 -2.30
N MET A 97 9.43 14.98 -3.38
CA MET A 97 9.29 15.84 -4.55
C MET A 97 7.90 15.73 -5.19
N MET A 98 7.42 14.50 -5.43
CA MET A 98 6.13 14.26 -6.07
C MET A 98 4.98 14.79 -5.21
N CYS A 99 4.95 14.49 -3.90
CA CYS A 99 3.93 15.01 -2.99
C CYS A 99 3.92 16.55 -2.96
N ALA A 100 5.10 17.18 -2.93
CA ALA A 100 5.21 18.64 -2.98
C ALA A 100 4.65 19.26 -4.27
N MET A 101 4.64 18.52 -5.37
CA MET A 101 4.14 18.97 -6.66
C MET A 101 2.65 18.69 -6.86
N THR A 102 2.11 17.65 -6.23
CA THR A 102 0.74 17.16 -6.51
C THR A 102 -0.26 17.41 -5.40
N ILE A 103 0.19 17.64 -4.16
CA ILE A 103 -0.68 17.80 -3.00
C ILE A 103 -0.48 19.21 -2.44
N GLU A 104 -1.55 20.01 -2.50
CA GLU A 104 -1.58 21.29 -1.80
C GLU A 104 -1.58 21.06 -0.28
N LYS A 105 -0.84 21.89 0.45
CA LYS A 105 -0.88 21.83 1.92
C LYS A 105 -2.25 22.27 2.40
N THR A 106 -2.95 21.39 3.10
CA THR A 106 -4.31 21.64 3.57
C THR A 106 -4.62 20.85 4.84
N ASP A 107 -5.46 21.42 5.70
CA ASP A 107 -6.06 20.72 6.83
C ASP A 107 -7.47 20.22 6.50
N GLU A 108 -7.94 20.40 5.26
CA GLU A 108 -9.25 19.91 4.82
C GLU A 108 -9.25 18.38 4.67
N GLU A 109 -10.43 17.79 4.92
CA GLU A 109 -10.64 16.38 4.63
C GLU A 109 -10.76 16.18 3.12
N ILE A 110 -9.75 15.54 2.54
CA ILE A 110 -9.69 15.18 1.12
C ILE A 110 -9.40 13.69 0.98
N ASN A 111 -9.73 13.12 -0.18
CA ASN A 111 -9.43 11.70 -0.47
C ASN A 111 -8.19 11.60 -1.34
N ILE A 112 -7.22 10.78 -0.92
CA ILE A 112 -5.98 10.53 -1.67
C ILE A 112 -5.86 9.03 -1.90
N LEU A 113 -5.75 8.63 -3.17
CA LEU A 113 -5.59 7.23 -3.57
C LEU A 113 -4.20 7.00 -4.18
N ASP A 114 -3.50 5.99 -3.66
CA ASP A 114 -2.32 5.40 -4.26
C ASP A 114 -2.67 3.97 -4.76
N PRO A 115 -2.85 3.76 -6.08
CA PRO A 115 -3.35 2.50 -6.62
C PRO A 115 -2.29 1.41 -6.73
N CYS A 116 -1.03 1.68 -6.39
CA CYS A 116 0.08 0.72 -6.39
C CYS A 116 1.03 1.04 -5.24
N THR A 117 0.50 0.96 -4.02
CA THR A 117 1.09 1.65 -2.87
C THR A 117 2.38 1.05 -2.34
N GLY A 118 2.67 -0.21 -2.68
CA GLY A 118 3.82 -0.95 -2.19
C GLY A 118 3.85 -0.92 -0.67
N THR A 119 4.91 -0.34 -0.10
CA THR A 119 5.13 -0.19 1.35
C THR A 119 4.57 1.11 1.93
N GLY A 120 3.76 1.86 1.18
CA GLY A 120 2.99 3.00 1.68
C GLY A 120 3.70 4.35 1.66
N ARG A 121 4.90 4.46 1.05
CA ARG A 121 5.72 5.69 1.09
C ARG A 121 4.98 6.94 0.63
N PHE A 122 4.21 6.85 -0.47
CA PHE A 122 3.45 8.00 -0.97
C PHE A 122 2.35 8.44 -0.02
N LEU A 123 1.65 7.51 0.64
CA LEU A 123 0.62 7.86 1.62
C LEU A 123 1.23 8.47 2.88
N MET A 124 2.37 7.96 3.35
CA MET A 124 3.13 8.57 4.43
C MET A 124 3.58 10.00 4.08
N GLY A 125 4.11 10.19 2.86
CA GLY A 125 4.50 11.51 2.36
C GLY A 125 3.31 12.45 2.17
N ALA A 126 2.18 11.95 1.68
CA ALA A 126 0.94 12.70 1.52
C ALA A 126 0.40 13.22 2.86
N HIS A 127 0.49 12.40 3.91
CA HIS A 127 0.09 12.78 5.27
C HIS A 127 0.86 14.00 5.82
N GLU A 128 2.09 14.25 5.36
CA GLU A 128 2.84 15.45 5.76
C GLU A 128 2.26 16.76 5.17
N TYR A 129 1.50 16.66 4.08
CA TYR A 129 0.89 17.80 3.40
C TYR A 129 -0.60 17.94 3.72
N ALA A 130 -1.30 16.82 3.89
CA ALA A 130 -2.72 16.75 4.20
C ALA A 130 -2.99 15.78 5.36
N PRO A 131 -2.74 16.20 6.62
CA PRO A 131 -2.82 15.31 7.79
C PRO A 131 -4.23 14.78 8.07
N ASN A 132 -5.27 15.50 7.62
CA ASN A 132 -6.68 15.12 7.77
C ASN A 132 -7.24 14.38 6.54
N ALA A 133 -6.40 14.03 5.56
CA ALA A 133 -6.84 13.30 4.38
C ALA A 133 -7.26 11.86 4.72
N ASN A 134 -8.29 11.37 4.05
CA ASN A 134 -8.58 9.95 3.95
C ASN A 134 -7.62 9.32 2.94
N LEU A 135 -6.68 8.52 3.44
CA LEU A 135 -5.64 7.88 2.64
C LEU A 135 -6.06 6.47 2.22
N PHE A 136 -5.99 6.19 0.93
CA PHE A 136 -6.39 4.92 0.34
C PHE A 136 -5.20 4.32 -0.41
N GLY A 137 -4.78 3.11 -0.04
CA GLY A 137 -3.70 2.37 -0.67
C GLY A 137 -4.18 1.06 -1.25
N VAL A 138 -3.81 0.77 -2.49
CA VAL A 138 -4.12 -0.51 -3.15
C VAL A 138 -2.83 -1.13 -3.63
N ASP A 139 -2.68 -2.44 -3.42
CA ASP A 139 -1.56 -3.19 -4.00
C ASP A 139 -1.96 -4.64 -4.28
N ILE A 140 -1.30 -5.24 -5.26
CA ILE A 140 -1.46 -6.66 -5.63
C ILE A 140 -0.61 -7.59 -4.75
N ASP A 141 0.47 -7.09 -4.15
CA ASP A 141 1.32 -7.84 -3.24
C ASP A 141 0.86 -7.66 -1.79
N GLN A 142 0.23 -8.70 -1.25
CA GLN A 142 -0.27 -8.71 0.12
C GLN A 142 0.84 -8.46 1.16
N ARG A 143 2.07 -8.92 0.93
CA ARG A 143 3.18 -8.70 1.88
C ARG A 143 3.62 -7.24 1.85
N ALA A 144 3.70 -6.63 0.67
CA ALA A 144 4.00 -5.20 0.57
C ALA A 144 2.89 -4.37 1.26
N LEU A 145 1.63 -4.72 1.04
CA LEU A 145 0.50 -4.06 1.66
C LEU A 145 0.49 -4.22 3.20
N ARG A 146 0.87 -5.39 3.74
CA ARG A 146 1.06 -5.59 5.19
C ARG A 146 2.15 -4.67 5.73
N VAL A 147 3.26 -4.49 5.00
CA VAL A 147 4.30 -3.51 5.37
C VAL A 147 3.75 -2.08 5.35
N ALA A 148 2.97 -1.70 4.34
CA ALA A 148 2.34 -0.38 4.29
C ALA A 148 1.41 -0.12 5.48
N PHE A 149 0.56 -1.10 5.82
CA PHE A 149 -0.27 -1.04 7.01
C PHE A 149 0.57 -0.87 8.28
N THR A 150 1.59 -1.69 8.47
CA THR A 150 2.46 -1.63 9.66
C THR A 150 3.21 -0.30 9.75
N ASN A 151 3.72 0.23 8.63
CA ASN A 151 4.34 1.56 8.59
C ASN A 151 3.38 2.64 9.06
N CYS A 152 2.17 2.68 8.49
CA CYS A 152 1.16 3.64 8.90
C CYS A 152 0.78 3.50 10.38
N ALA A 153 0.61 2.28 10.88
CA ALA A 153 0.34 2.03 12.29
C ALA A 153 1.47 2.54 13.21
N VAL A 154 2.73 2.24 12.87
CA VAL A 154 3.91 2.73 13.62
C VAL A 154 3.95 4.26 13.62
N HIS A 155 3.66 4.91 12.51
CA HIS A 155 3.73 6.38 12.42
C HIS A 155 2.45 7.11 12.84
N ASN A 156 1.47 6.41 13.41
CA ASN A 156 0.15 6.93 13.79
C ASN A 156 -0.60 7.59 12.62
N ILE A 157 -0.47 7.03 11.42
CA ILE A 157 -1.13 7.49 10.20
C ILE A 157 -2.35 6.61 9.94
N SER A 158 -3.53 7.21 9.86
CA SER A 158 -4.75 6.49 9.50
C SER A 158 -4.84 6.33 7.98
N ALA A 159 -4.94 5.10 7.50
CA ALA A 159 -5.08 4.77 6.09
C ALA A 159 -5.90 3.50 5.88
N TYR A 160 -6.51 3.38 4.71
CA TYR A 160 -7.25 2.22 4.25
C TYR A 160 -6.43 1.48 3.19
N PHE A 161 -6.09 0.23 3.47
CA PHE A 161 -5.31 -0.62 2.56
C PHE A 161 -6.15 -1.77 2.02
N LEU A 162 -6.22 -1.89 0.69
CA LEU A 162 -6.98 -2.94 0.01
C LEU A 162 -6.03 -3.83 -0.80
N HIS A 163 -6.06 -5.14 -0.53
CA HIS A 163 -5.31 -6.11 -1.33
C HIS A 163 -6.12 -6.43 -2.59
N ALA A 164 -5.80 -5.76 -3.70
CA ALA A 164 -6.55 -5.83 -4.94
C ALA A 164 -5.67 -5.54 -6.16
N ASP A 165 -6.11 -6.04 -7.31
CA ASP A 165 -5.64 -5.57 -8.62
C ASP A 165 -6.43 -4.33 -9.02
N SER A 166 -5.79 -3.16 -8.99
CA SER A 166 -6.37 -1.86 -9.35
C SER A 166 -6.85 -1.77 -10.81
N LEU A 167 -6.42 -2.68 -11.69
CA LEU A 167 -6.91 -2.76 -13.06
C LEU A 167 -8.14 -3.66 -13.22
N LYS A 168 -8.36 -4.57 -12.26
CA LYS A 168 -9.45 -5.56 -12.31
C LYS A 168 -10.61 -5.21 -11.38
N HIS A 169 -10.31 -4.72 -10.19
CA HIS A 169 -11.30 -4.44 -9.15
C HIS A 169 -11.62 -2.96 -9.09
N ASP A 170 -12.86 -2.64 -8.74
CA ASP A 170 -13.28 -1.26 -8.58
C ASP A 170 -12.71 -0.68 -7.28
N THR A 171 -11.98 0.43 -7.39
CA THR A 171 -11.39 1.13 -6.23
C THR A 171 -12.01 2.51 -6.02
N ASP A 172 -12.99 2.90 -6.85
CA ASP A 172 -13.64 4.21 -6.77
C ASP A 172 -14.74 4.22 -5.70
N ILE A 173 -14.51 4.97 -4.62
CA ILE A 173 -15.50 5.16 -3.53
C ILE A 173 -16.79 5.86 -3.99
N GLY A 174 -16.80 6.47 -5.18
CA GLY A 174 -17.97 7.02 -5.83
C GLY A 174 -18.92 5.95 -6.37
N THR A 175 -18.43 4.75 -6.69
CA THR A 175 -19.24 3.66 -7.26
C THR A 175 -19.81 2.74 -6.18
N LEU A 176 -20.84 1.97 -6.52
CA LEU A 176 -21.39 0.95 -5.61
C LEU A 176 -20.38 -0.17 -5.35
N GLU A 177 -19.68 -0.61 -6.39
CA GLU A 177 -18.75 -1.74 -6.30
C GLU A 177 -17.45 -1.35 -5.61
N GLY A 178 -16.95 -0.14 -5.82
CA GLY A 178 -15.80 0.38 -5.08
C GLY A 178 -16.12 0.53 -3.59
N ARG A 179 -17.26 1.12 -3.21
CA ARG A 179 -17.68 1.16 -1.79
C ARG A 179 -17.82 -0.23 -1.18
N TYR A 180 -18.33 -1.20 -1.95
CA TYR A 180 -18.41 -2.58 -1.51
C TYR A 180 -17.00 -3.17 -1.29
N ASN A 181 -16.05 -2.95 -2.20
CA ASN A 181 -14.69 -3.46 -2.06
C ASN A 181 -13.96 -2.86 -0.85
N TRP A 182 -14.15 -1.56 -0.58
CA TRP A 182 -13.52 -0.89 0.56
C TRP A 182 -13.99 -1.39 1.93
N GLN A 183 -15.07 -2.18 2.03
CA GLN A 183 -15.43 -2.85 3.29
C GLN A 183 -14.40 -3.91 3.72
N TYR A 184 -13.56 -4.38 2.79
CA TYR A 184 -12.48 -5.35 3.01
C TYR A 184 -11.13 -4.67 3.26
N ALA A 185 -11.10 -3.34 3.43
CA ALA A 185 -9.87 -2.63 3.75
C ALA A 185 -9.30 -3.05 5.11
N ASN A 186 -7.98 -2.99 5.24
CA ASN A 186 -7.21 -3.33 6.45
C ASN A 186 -7.48 -4.76 6.96
N ARG A 187 -7.84 -5.68 6.04
CA ARG A 187 -7.87 -7.11 6.32
C ARG A 187 -6.46 -7.67 6.28
N TRP A 188 -6.08 -8.40 7.33
CA TRP A 188 -4.76 -9.04 7.40
C TRP A 188 -4.63 -10.12 6.33
N GLU A 189 -5.66 -10.96 6.23
CA GLU A 189 -5.79 -11.97 5.18
C GLU A 189 -6.49 -11.42 3.94
N SER A 190 -6.12 -11.96 2.78
CA SER A 190 -6.62 -11.50 1.50
C SER A 190 -8.10 -11.81 1.34
N CYS A 191 -8.86 -10.84 0.85
CA CYS A 191 -10.27 -11.02 0.45
C CYS A 191 -10.43 -10.91 -1.08
N TRP A 192 -9.38 -11.21 -1.84
CA TRP A 192 -9.30 -11.00 -3.28
C TRP A 192 -10.49 -11.58 -4.06
N ASP A 193 -10.95 -12.78 -3.68
CA ASP A 193 -12.02 -13.50 -4.36
C ASP A 193 -13.41 -12.88 -4.12
N GLU A 194 -13.55 -12.04 -3.09
CA GLU A 194 -14.79 -11.31 -2.77
C GLU A 194 -14.87 -9.98 -3.53
N LEU A 195 -13.77 -9.50 -4.11
CA LEU A 195 -13.72 -8.19 -4.71
C LEU A 195 -14.43 -8.15 -6.07
N LYS A 196 -15.13 -7.04 -6.29
CA LYS A 196 -15.92 -6.81 -7.49
C LYS A 196 -15.18 -5.98 -8.51
N SER A 197 -15.37 -6.32 -9.77
CA SER A 197 -14.91 -5.50 -10.89
C SER A 197 -15.79 -4.26 -11.07
N PRO A 198 -15.28 -3.21 -11.75
CA PRO A 198 -16.08 -2.05 -12.11
C PRO A 198 -17.33 -2.47 -12.86
N ALA A 199 -18.45 -1.81 -12.57
CA ALA A 199 -19.69 -2.02 -13.32
C ALA A 199 -19.43 -1.79 -14.83
N PRO A 200 -20.04 -2.58 -15.73
CA PRO A 200 -19.88 -2.37 -17.15
C PRO A 200 -20.25 -0.93 -17.51
N ILE A 201 -19.37 -0.23 -18.22
CA ILE A 201 -19.70 1.10 -18.74
C ILE A 201 -20.81 0.91 -19.76
N THR A 202 -22.04 1.26 -19.39
CA THR A 202 -23.12 1.40 -20.36
C THR A 202 -22.81 2.64 -21.19
N ILE A 203 -22.11 2.46 -22.30
CA ILE A 203 -21.95 3.53 -23.28
C ILE A 203 -23.33 3.71 -23.92
N GLU A 204 -24.12 4.65 -23.40
CA GLU A 204 -25.21 5.22 -24.18
C GLU A 204 -24.55 5.91 -25.39
N TYR A 205 -24.56 5.22 -26.53
CA TYR A 205 -24.25 5.84 -27.80
C TYR A 205 -25.33 6.88 -28.10
N GLU A 206 -25.21 8.07 -27.54
CA GLU A 206 -25.79 9.24 -28.20
C GLU A 206 -25.13 9.31 -29.57
N SER A 207 -25.96 9.22 -30.62
CA SER A 207 -25.52 9.24 -32.01
C SER A 207 -24.92 10.61 -32.38
N ARG A 208 -23.68 10.88 -31.96
CA ARG A 208 -22.88 12.04 -32.38
C ARG A 208 -21.98 11.70 -33.58
N ALA A 209 -22.44 10.81 -34.46
CA ALA A 209 -21.75 10.48 -35.71
C ALA A 209 -21.69 11.65 -36.72
N SER A 210 -22.25 12.82 -36.40
CA SER A 210 -22.34 13.98 -37.31
C SER A 210 -21.38 15.14 -37.00
N GLN A 211 -20.49 15.05 -35.99
CA GLN A 211 -19.63 16.18 -35.61
C GLN A 211 -18.13 15.90 -35.50
N LEU A 212 -17.65 14.71 -35.87
CA LEU A 212 -16.20 14.50 -35.94
C LEU A 212 -15.64 15.23 -37.19
N PRO A 213 -14.70 16.17 -37.04
CA PRO A 213 -14.07 16.81 -38.19
C PRO A 213 -13.36 15.73 -39.02
N LYS A 214 -13.71 15.67 -40.31
CA LYS A 214 -13.08 14.74 -41.26
C LYS A 214 -11.58 15.03 -41.29
N TYR A 215 -10.76 13.99 -41.16
CA TYR A 215 -9.32 14.08 -41.38
C TYR A 215 -9.07 14.62 -42.79
N VAL A 216 -8.43 15.79 -42.89
CA VAL A 216 -8.00 16.37 -44.16
C VAL A 216 -6.51 16.06 -44.32
N ASN A 217 -6.15 15.44 -45.45
CA ASN A 217 -4.77 15.05 -45.78
C ASN A 217 -3.84 16.29 -45.70
N PRO A 218 -2.71 16.23 -44.95
CA PRO A 218 -1.76 17.33 -44.80
C PRO A 218 -1.24 17.93 -46.11
N GLU A 219 -1.22 17.16 -47.20
CA GLU A 219 -0.73 17.60 -48.52
C GLU A 219 -1.65 18.63 -49.21
N GLN A 220 -2.87 18.84 -48.70
CA GLN A 220 -3.83 19.83 -49.23
C GLN A 220 -3.81 21.17 -48.50
N ARG A 221 -2.94 21.37 -47.51
CA ARG A 221 -2.76 22.69 -46.87
C ARG A 221 -1.76 23.51 -47.69
N THR A 222 -2.27 24.37 -48.57
CA THR A 222 -1.49 25.53 -49.03
C THR A 222 -1.17 26.41 -47.84
N LEU A 223 0.11 26.50 -47.50
CA LEU A 223 0.63 27.43 -46.50
C LEU A 223 0.48 28.86 -47.04
N GLU A 224 -0.62 29.52 -46.71
CA GLU A 224 -0.68 30.98 -46.77
C GLU A 224 -0.01 31.52 -45.50
N TYR A 225 1.21 31.99 -45.65
CA TYR A 225 1.88 32.81 -44.64
C TYR A 225 1.17 34.16 -44.56
N PHE A 226 0.46 34.43 -43.46
CA PHE A 226 0.46 35.70 -42.72
C PHE A 226 0.03 35.47 -41.28
#